data_AF-A0AAD6P8M1-F1
#
_entry.id   AF-A0AAD6P8M1-F1
#
_cell.length_a   1.000
_cell.length_b   1.000
_cell.length_c   1.000
_cell.angle_alpha   90.00
_cell.angle_beta   90.00
_cell.angle_gamma   90.00
#
_symmetry.space_group_name_H-M   'P 1'
#
loop_
_entity.id
_entity.type
_entity.pdbx_description
1 polymer ?
#
loop_
_entity_poly.entity_id
_entity_poly.type
_entity_poly.pdbx_seq_one_letter_code
_entity_poly.pdbx_strand_id
1 'polypeptide(L)'
;MSSRLLRNDNISASIPSYIREIQSLTQLDLSFNNIAGQIPDFPFNLSSLPFLFLGNNKLNGTLSATKSSRLLNVSYNNLAGRFPSWISELNLELNLVANNFTVVASNLRKVYVIDVIGAIPDELWSLTYLTN
;
A
#
# COMPACT_ATOMS: atom_id res chain seq x y z
N MET A 1 22.40 -3.08 -5.17
CA MET A 1 20.96 -2.72 -5.13
C MET A 1 20.25 -3.65 -6.09
N SER A 2 19.21 -4.36 -5.65
CA SER A 2 18.45 -5.24 -6.55
C SER A 2 17.01 -4.74 -6.68
N SER A 3 16.57 -4.55 -7.91
CA SER A 3 15.16 -4.36 -8.25
C SER A 3 14.61 -5.68 -8.82
N ARG A 4 13.33 -5.94 -8.57
CA ARG A 4 12.57 -7.01 -9.20
C ARG A 4 11.30 -6.41 -9.77
N LEU A 5 11.17 -6.47 -11.10
CA LEU A 5 10.04 -5.96 -11.85
C LEU A 5 9.37 -7.18 -12.50
N LEU A 6 8.20 -7.55 -11.99
CA LEU A 6 7.39 -8.67 -12.48
C LEU A 6 5.97 -8.18 -12.78
N ARG A 7 5.87 -7.02 -13.46
CA ARG A 7 4.61 -6.35 -13.77
C ARG A 7 3.99 -6.96 -15.02
N ASN A 8 2.69 -7.30 -14.97
CA ASN A 8 1.97 -7.87 -16.12
C ASN A 8 2.51 -9.23 -16.59
N ASP A 9 2.92 -10.06 -15.64
CA ASP A 9 3.46 -11.41 -15.89
C ASP A 9 2.42 -12.52 -15.68
N ASN A 10 1.14 -12.14 -15.55
CA ASN A 10 0.03 -13.05 -15.31
C ASN A 10 0.21 -13.95 -14.06
N ILE A 11 0.93 -13.46 -13.05
CA ILE A 11 1.18 -14.20 -11.80
C ILE A 11 -0.14 -14.31 -11.03
N SER A 12 -0.59 -15.52 -10.72
CA SER A 12 -1.85 -15.77 -10.01
C SER A 12 -1.68 -16.40 -8.62
N ALA A 13 -0.45 -16.55 -8.14
CA ALA A 13 -0.14 -17.08 -6.82
C ALA A 13 -0.16 -15.97 -5.75
N SER A 14 -0.13 -16.36 -4.47
CA SER A 14 0.05 -15.42 -3.36
C SER A 14 1.50 -14.93 -3.26
N ILE A 15 1.71 -13.77 -2.64
CA ILE A 15 3.06 -13.28 -2.31
C ILE A 15 3.65 -14.24 -1.25
N PRO A 16 4.77 -14.93 -1.54
CA PRO A 16 5.31 -15.90 -0.61
C PRO A 16 6.00 -15.21 0.57
N SER A 17 5.86 -15.78 1.77
CA SER A 17 6.41 -15.18 2.99
C SER A 17 7.93 -15.07 3.00
N TYR A 18 8.66 -15.95 2.28
CA TYR A 18 10.12 -15.92 2.21
C TYR A 18 10.67 -14.65 1.53
N ILE A 19 9.83 -13.87 0.83
CA ILE A 19 10.26 -12.61 0.22
C ILE A 19 10.90 -11.66 1.25
N ARG A 20 10.52 -11.82 2.52
CA ARG A 20 11.09 -11.14 3.68
C ARG A 20 12.58 -11.37 3.90
N GLU A 21 13.12 -12.48 3.41
CA GLU A 21 14.51 -12.90 3.61
C GLU A 21 15.45 -12.24 2.58
N ILE A 22 14.89 -11.60 1.53
CA ILE A 22 15.64 -10.93 0.47
C ILE A 22 16.01 -9.51 0.91
N GLN A 23 16.97 -9.40 1.82
CA GLN A 23 17.38 -8.13 2.43
C GLN A 23 17.98 -7.10 1.45
N SER A 24 18.39 -7.53 0.25
CA SER A 24 19.00 -6.69 -0.77
C SER A 24 18.00 -6.04 -1.74
N LEU A 25 16.71 -6.29 -1.56
CA LEU A 25 15.66 -5.85 -2.47
C LEU A 25 15.28 -4.40 -2.20
N THR A 26 15.63 -3.50 -3.12
CA THR A 26 15.36 -2.07 -2.99
C THR A 26 14.08 -1.64 -3.70
N GLN A 27 13.59 -2.45 -4.63
CA GLN A 27 12.32 -2.22 -5.31
C GLN A 27 11.66 -3.54 -5.68
N LEU A 28 10.36 -3.63 -5.45
CA LEU A 28 9.52 -4.74 -5.86
C LEU A 28 8.28 -4.21 -6.56
N ASP A 29 8.14 -4.54 -7.84
CA ASP A 29 6.95 -4.28 -8.62
C ASP A 29 6.29 -5.59 -9.04
N LEU A 30 5.13 -5.88 -8.45
CA LEU A 30 4.24 -7.00 -8.77
C LEU A 30 2.89 -6.50 -9.30
N SER A 31 2.81 -5.25 -9.74
CA SER A 31 1.55 -4.65 -10.17
C SER A 31 0.99 -5.29 -11.44
N PHE A 32 -0.31 -5.14 -11.68
CA PHE A 32 -0.99 -5.67 -12.87
C PHE A 32 -0.84 -7.18 -13.01
N ASN A 33 -1.10 -7.92 -11.94
CA ASN A 33 -1.11 -9.38 -11.95
C ASN A 33 -2.45 -9.91 -11.43
N ASN A 34 -2.54 -11.22 -11.25
CA ASN A 34 -3.69 -11.92 -10.69
C ASN A 34 -3.43 -12.39 -9.24
N ILE A 35 -2.47 -11.77 -8.53
CA ILE A 35 -2.02 -12.19 -7.19
C ILE A 35 -3.18 -12.04 -6.21
N ALA A 36 -3.45 -13.10 -5.45
CA ALA A 36 -4.53 -13.14 -4.46
C ALA A 36 -3.99 -13.50 -3.06
N GLY A 37 -4.83 -13.29 -2.05
CA GLY A 37 -4.47 -13.52 -0.65
C GLY A 37 -3.90 -12.29 0.04
N GLN A 38 -3.34 -12.49 1.22
CA GLN A 38 -2.86 -11.39 2.06
C GLN A 38 -1.48 -10.92 1.66
N ILE A 39 -1.21 -9.64 1.93
CA ILE A 39 0.14 -9.11 1.91
C ILE A 39 0.88 -9.69 3.13
N PRO A 40 1.94 -10.49 2.97
CA PRO A 40 2.68 -11.00 4.12
C PRO A 40 3.33 -9.85 4.87
N ASP A 41 3.53 -10.03 6.17
CA ASP A 41 4.34 -9.09 6.95
C ASP A 41 5.74 -9.04 6.36
N PHE A 42 6.04 -7.92 5.73
CA PHE A 42 7.37 -7.59 5.27
C PHE A 42 8.12 -7.02 6.49
N PRO A 43 9.14 -7.70 7.04
CA PRO A 43 9.97 -7.18 8.13
C PRO A 43 10.95 -6.12 7.64
N PHE A 44 10.68 -5.49 6.49
CA PHE A 44 11.53 -4.48 5.93
C PHE A 44 11.42 -3.24 6.80
N ASN A 45 12.41 -3.10 7.69
CA ASN A 45 12.81 -1.78 8.14
C ASN A 45 13.03 -0.94 6.87
N LEU A 46 12.55 0.30 6.86
CA LEU A 46 12.46 1.20 5.70
C LEU A 46 13.73 1.29 4.82
N SER A 47 14.87 0.87 5.36
CA SER A 47 16.17 0.83 4.71
C SER A 47 16.31 -0.21 3.59
N SER A 48 15.61 -1.35 3.62
CA SER A 48 15.83 -2.40 2.62
C SER A 48 14.95 -2.23 1.38
N LEU A 49 13.61 -2.12 1.53
CA LEU A 49 12.66 -2.03 0.41
C LEU A 49 11.89 -0.69 0.38
N PRO A 50 12.50 0.42 -0.09
CA PRO A 50 11.85 1.71 -0.14
C PRO A 50 10.65 1.79 -1.10
N PHE A 51 10.60 0.96 -2.16
CA PHE A 51 9.59 1.04 -3.22
C PHE A 51 8.84 -0.28 -3.40
N LEU A 52 7.53 -0.26 -3.14
CA LEU A 52 6.66 -1.43 -3.25
C LEU A 52 5.41 -1.12 -4.08
N PHE A 53 5.26 -1.80 -5.22
CA PHE A 53 4.12 -1.66 -6.13
C PHE A 53 3.39 -2.99 -6.24
N LEU A 54 2.16 -3.04 -5.74
CA LEU A 54 1.26 -4.20 -5.72
C LEU A 54 -0.11 -3.89 -6.35
N GLY A 55 -0.27 -2.73 -6.97
CA GLY A 55 -1.56 -2.29 -7.50
C GLY A 55 -2.09 -3.16 -8.65
N ASN A 56 -3.40 -3.13 -8.88
CA ASN A 56 -4.08 -3.97 -9.90
C ASN A 56 -3.82 -5.46 -9.67
N ASN A 57 -4.29 -5.97 -8.52
CA ASN A 57 -4.22 -7.37 -8.13
C ASN A 57 -5.54 -7.76 -7.41
N LYS A 58 -5.58 -8.94 -6.79
CA LYS A 58 -6.73 -9.45 -6.01
C LYS A 58 -6.36 -9.60 -4.52
N LEU A 59 -5.41 -8.81 -4.02
CA LEU A 59 -4.93 -8.88 -2.64
C LEU A 59 -6.05 -8.51 -1.66
N ASN A 60 -6.06 -9.13 -0.48
CA ASN A 60 -7.08 -8.93 0.55
C ASN A 60 -6.47 -8.87 1.95
N GLY A 61 -7.30 -8.72 2.98
CA GLY A 61 -6.86 -8.54 4.37
C GLY A 61 -6.52 -7.08 4.67
N THR A 62 -5.69 -6.85 5.69
CA THR A 62 -5.35 -5.50 6.17
C THR A 62 -3.92 -5.11 5.79
N LEU A 63 -3.60 -3.82 5.88
CA LEU A 63 -2.21 -3.38 5.93
C LEU A 63 -1.56 -3.87 7.24
N SER A 64 -0.27 -4.20 7.19
CA SER A 64 0.49 -4.61 8.37
C SER A 64 0.57 -3.47 9.38
N ALA A 65 0.57 -3.82 10.67
CA ALA A 65 0.83 -2.85 11.75
C ALA A 65 2.25 -2.26 11.67
N THR A 66 3.17 -2.95 11.00
CA THR A 66 4.55 -2.51 10.81
C THR A 66 4.71 -1.85 9.44
N LYS A 67 5.37 -0.69 9.40
CA LYS A 67 5.68 0.03 8.18
C LYS A 67 6.76 -0.70 7.38
N SER A 68 6.54 -0.91 6.08
CA SER A 68 7.43 -1.70 5.22
C SER A 68 8.16 -0.91 4.13
N SER A 69 7.66 0.26 3.74
CA SER A 69 8.16 1.01 2.57
C SER A 69 7.92 2.51 2.70
N ARG A 70 8.70 3.30 1.94
CA ARG A 70 8.52 4.75 1.81
C ARG A 70 7.44 5.07 0.79
N LEU A 71 7.48 4.37 -0.35
CA LEU A 71 6.48 4.43 -1.40
C LEU A 71 5.75 3.09 -1.46
N LEU A 72 4.44 3.13 -1.21
CA LEU A 72 3.55 1.97 -1.26
C LEU A 72 2.38 2.23 -2.20
N ASN A 73 2.27 1.46 -3.27
CA ASN A 73 1.09 1.44 -4.13
C ASN A 73 0.39 0.08 -4.02
N VAL A 74 -0.80 0.06 -3.43
CA VAL A 74 -1.67 -1.13 -3.35
C VAL A 74 -3.03 -0.88 -4.00
N SER A 75 -3.12 0.11 -4.89
CA SER A 75 -4.37 0.51 -5.53
C SER A 75 -5.04 -0.63 -6.31
N TYR A 76 -6.36 -0.58 -6.49
CA TYR A 76 -7.11 -1.59 -7.26
C TYR A 76 -6.86 -3.01 -6.73
N ASN A 77 -7.23 -3.23 -5.47
CA ASN A 77 -7.18 -4.51 -4.76
C ASN A 77 -8.44 -4.66 -3.89
N ASN A 78 -8.52 -5.73 -3.09
CA ASN A 78 -9.60 -6.02 -2.16
C ASN A 78 -9.17 -5.85 -0.68
N LEU A 79 -8.20 -4.97 -0.40
CA LEU A 79 -7.71 -4.73 0.97
C LEU A 79 -8.78 -4.00 1.78
N ALA A 80 -8.86 -4.28 3.07
CA ALA A 80 -9.87 -3.74 3.96
C ALA A 80 -9.32 -3.46 5.37
N GLY A 81 -10.19 -2.97 6.25
CA GLY A 81 -9.87 -2.73 7.65
C GLY A 81 -9.35 -1.32 7.93
N ARG A 82 -8.80 -1.14 9.14
CA ARG A 82 -8.34 0.16 9.64
C ARG A 82 -6.96 0.52 9.10
N PHE A 83 -6.68 1.82 9.02
CA PHE A 83 -5.33 2.29 8.76
C PHE A 83 -4.40 2.02 9.96
N PRO A 84 -3.18 1.51 9.73
CA PRO A 84 -2.14 1.42 10.75
C PRO A 84 -1.70 2.80 11.24
N SER A 85 -1.08 2.85 12.43
CA SER A 85 -0.62 4.12 13.04
C SER A 85 0.42 4.86 12.20
N TRP A 86 1.22 4.15 11.41
CA TRP A 86 2.26 4.74 10.56
C TRP A 86 1.70 5.50 9.35
N ILE A 87 0.40 5.41 9.05
CA ILE A 87 -0.22 6.07 7.88
C ILE A 87 -0.02 7.60 7.87
N SER A 88 0.18 8.19 9.04
CA SER A 88 0.38 9.63 9.24
C SER A 88 1.85 10.04 9.37
N GLU A 89 2.80 9.12 9.18
CA GLU A 89 4.22 9.46 9.22
C GLU A 89 4.63 10.37 8.05
N LEU A 90 5.59 11.28 8.32
CA LEU A 90 6.14 12.17 7.31
C LEU A 90 6.94 11.38 6.26
N ASN A 91 6.99 11.92 5.03
CA ASN A 91 7.72 11.35 3.87
C ASN A 91 7.18 10.01 3.36
N LEU A 92 5.87 9.77 3.50
CA LEU A 92 5.18 8.64 2.91
C LEU A 92 4.52 9.00 1.57
N GLU A 93 4.72 8.14 0.58
CA GLU A 93 4.03 8.19 -0.70
C GLU A 93 3.11 6.97 -0.78
N LEU A 94 1.80 7.17 -0.61
CA LEU A 94 0.82 6.08 -0.54
C LEU A 94 -0.20 6.21 -1.66
N ASN A 95 -0.46 5.11 -2.35
CA ASN A 95 -1.59 4.97 -3.24
C ASN A 95 -2.45 3.78 -2.81
N LEU A 96 -3.59 4.07 -2.18
CA LEU A 96 -4.52 3.10 -1.61
C LEU A 96 -5.86 3.03 -2.36
N VAL A 97 -5.99 3.75 -3.47
CA VAL A 97 -7.22 3.92 -4.26
C VAL A 97 -7.86 2.58 -4.62
N ALA A 98 -9.19 2.54 -4.72
CA ALA A 98 -9.92 1.34 -5.13
C ALA A 98 -9.57 0.11 -4.25
N ASN A 99 -9.78 0.29 -2.95
CA ASN A 99 -9.76 -0.75 -1.91
C ASN A 99 -11.00 -0.55 -1.01
N ASN A 100 -11.12 -1.35 0.04
CA ASN A 100 -12.24 -1.40 0.98
C ASN A 100 -11.84 -0.98 2.41
N PHE A 101 -10.94 0.00 2.56
CA PHE A 101 -10.48 0.49 3.87
C PHE A 101 -11.56 1.28 4.61
N THR A 102 -11.62 1.11 5.93
CA THR A 102 -12.55 1.84 6.81
C THR A 102 -11.82 2.96 7.53
N VAL A 103 -12.29 4.19 7.36
CA VAL A 103 -11.84 5.35 8.14
C VAL A 103 -12.60 5.36 9.47
N VAL A 104 -11.91 5.26 10.59
CA VAL A 104 -12.51 5.50 11.90
C VAL A 104 -12.04 6.88 12.36
N ALA A 105 -12.92 7.86 12.22
CA ALA A 105 -12.65 9.24 12.58
C ALA A 105 -12.31 9.34 14.08
N SER A 106 -11.04 9.57 14.40
CA SER A 106 -10.67 10.23 15.67
C SER A 106 -9.30 10.90 15.67
N ASN A 107 -8.36 10.62 14.75
CA ASN A 107 -7.00 11.21 14.85
C ASN A 107 -6.23 11.37 13.51
N LEU A 108 -6.88 11.49 12.35
CA LEU A 108 -6.13 11.67 11.09
C LEU A 108 -5.65 13.12 10.92
N ARG A 109 -4.37 13.37 11.22
CA ARG A 109 -3.63 14.50 10.65
C ARG A 109 -3.07 14.07 9.30
N LYS A 110 -3.54 14.73 8.22
CA LYS A 110 -2.97 14.76 6.86
C LYS A 110 -2.72 13.38 6.21
N VAL A 111 -3.76 12.84 5.58
CA VAL A 111 -3.59 11.79 4.56
C VAL A 111 -3.65 12.45 3.19
N TYR A 112 -2.57 12.32 2.42
CA TYR A 112 -2.31 13.19 1.27
C TYR A 112 -2.95 12.74 -0.05
N VAL A 113 -3.40 11.49 -0.17
CA VAL A 113 -4.22 11.04 -1.32
C VAL A 113 -5.06 9.85 -0.85
N ILE A 114 -6.36 10.03 -0.64
CA ILE A 114 -7.31 8.92 -0.62
C ILE A 114 -8.36 9.25 -1.68
N ASP A 115 -8.30 8.57 -2.83
CA ASP A 115 -9.46 8.51 -3.71
C ASP A 115 -10.41 7.47 -3.10
N VAL A 116 -11.28 7.95 -2.21
CA VAL A 116 -12.33 7.17 -1.58
C VAL A 116 -13.44 7.01 -2.62
N ILE A 117 -13.74 5.78 -3.05
CA ILE A 117 -14.98 5.54 -3.79
C ILE A 117 -16.13 5.62 -2.78
N GLY A 118 -16.83 6.75 -2.74
CA GLY A 118 -17.91 7.06 -1.79
C GLY A 118 -18.02 8.56 -1.51
N ALA A 119 -19.02 8.98 -0.73
CA ALA A 119 -19.12 10.38 -0.30
C ALA A 119 -17.87 10.77 0.49
N ILE A 120 -17.11 11.73 -0.04
CA ILE A 120 -15.98 12.35 0.65
C ILE A 120 -16.55 13.10 1.86
N PRO A 121 -16.21 12.74 3.11
CA PRO A 121 -16.62 13.50 4.28
C PRO A 121 -16.19 14.96 4.13
N ASP A 122 -17.06 15.91 4.46
CA ASP A 122 -16.82 17.34 4.23
C ASP A 122 -15.50 17.85 4.84
N GLU A 123 -15.04 17.14 5.87
CA GLU A 123 -13.79 17.33 6.61
C GLU A 123 -12.51 17.17 5.76
N LEU A 124 -12.59 16.52 4.59
CA LEU A 124 -11.44 16.31 3.70
C LEU A 124 -11.22 17.47 2.71
N TRP A 125 -12.22 18.32 2.45
CA TRP A 125 -12.08 19.47 1.53
C TRP A 125 -11.23 20.62 2.09
N SER A 126 -11.00 20.66 3.40
CA SER A 126 -10.18 21.71 4.03
C SER A 126 -8.67 21.49 3.92
N LEU A 127 -8.23 20.36 3.34
CA LEU A 127 -6.82 20.07 3.11
C LEU A 127 -6.40 20.57 1.73
N THR A 128 -5.97 21.82 1.67
CA THR A 128 -5.36 22.44 0.48
C THR A 128 -4.18 21.61 -0.02
N TYR A 129 -4.39 20.89 -1.12
CA TYR A 129 -3.55 20.73 -2.32
C TYR A 129 -4.01 19.46 -3.07
N LEU A 130 -5.20 19.55 -3.66
CA LEU A 130 -5.64 18.68 -4.76
C LEU A 130 -5.76 19.55 -6.01
N THR A 131 -4.64 20.02 -6.54
CA THR A 131 -4.60 20.58 -7.89
C THR A 131 -3.31 20.16 -8.58
N ASN A 132 -3.53 19.35 -9.63
CA ASN A 132 -2.64 18.87 -10.69
C ASN A 132 -1.76 17.66 -10.40
#